data_AF-A0A7J8SJ72-F1
#
_entry.id   AF-A0A7J8SJ72-F1
#
_cell.length_a   1.000
_cell.length_b   1.000
_cell.length_c   1.000
_cell.angle_alpha   90.00
_cell.angle_beta   90.00
_cell.angle_gamma   90.00
#
_symmetry.space_group_name_H-M   'P 1'
#
loop_
_entity.id
_entity.type
_entity.pdbx_description
1 polymer ?
#
loop_
_entity_poly.entity_id
_entity_poly.type
_entity_poly.pdbx_seq_one_letter_code
_entity_poly.pdbx_strand_id
1 'polypeptide(L)'
;MLTKATGFVDFNFPEDLNGHGTACASIAAGALIELKWLKDISGISNFKIQGANPFAKIASYKVFGDKVTVDKSVEVLKNSLLDAMKKATLDKVDVIMVSLNIDDLSNISSYLCDPVNMGGYLEMKENVVVCTSSCNHGHDYYTLSGGLAPWVIEVGSCNSGGRFITQVELGGGTQIKGFGSFMDKDVDYCELIHWSDAVKAVGTSKGKEVESKAKTSQLQKKRMEIRKDVKEKIIYGDGEIKGRIK
;
A
#
# COMPACT_ATOMS: atom_id res chain seq x y z
N MET A 1 -25.20 23.36 8.54
CA MET A 1 -25.71 22.23 7.73
C MET A 1 -24.56 21.27 7.47
N LEU A 2 -24.77 19.96 7.60
CA LEU A 2 -23.82 18.95 7.14
C LEU A 2 -24.20 18.56 5.70
N THR A 3 -23.43 19.00 4.72
CA THR A 3 -23.57 18.54 3.33
C THR A 3 -22.60 17.37 3.10
N LYS A 4 -23.14 16.18 2.85
CA LYS A 4 -22.36 15.03 2.38
C LYS A 4 -21.71 15.39 1.04
N ALA A 5 -20.39 15.49 1.00
CA ALA A 5 -19.63 15.43 -0.25
C ALA A 5 -19.42 13.96 -0.64
N THR A 6 -20.38 13.39 -1.38
CA THR A 6 -20.19 12.09 -2.06
C THR A 6 -19.41 12.33 -3.35
N GLY A 7 -18.09 12.20 -3.28
CA GLY A 7 -17.16 12.39 -4.39
C GLY A 7 -15.94 13.19 -3.95
N PHE A 8 -14.80 12.52 -3.77
CA PHE A 8 -13.51 13.19 -3.60
C PHE A 8 -12.95 13.50 -4.99
N VAL A 9 -12.63 14.77 -5.24
CA VAL A 9 -12.10 15.26 -6.53
C VAL A 9 -10.60 15.06 -6.57
N ASP A 10 -10.06 14.61 -7.71
CA ASP A 10 -8.62 14.70 -8.01
C ASP A 10 -8.24 16.18 -8.16
N PHE A 11 -7.56 16.73 -7.15
CA PHE A 11 -7.13 18.13 -7.19
C PHE A 11 -5.85 18.26 -8.02
N ASN A 12 -5.82 19.21 -8.95
CA ASN A 12 -4.66 19.56 -9.80
C ASN A 12 -3.53 20.28 -9.00
N PHE A 13 -3.17 19.75 -7.83
CA PHE A 13 -2.05 20.20 -7.01
C PHE A 13 -0.99 19.08 -6.89
N PRO A 14 0.30 19.43 -6.74
CA PRO A 14 1.41 18.46 -6.76
C PRO A 14 1.53 17.60 -5.50
N GLU A 15 0.77 17.88 -4.44
CA GLU A 15 0.76 17.14 -3.19
C GLU A 15 0.37 15.66 -3.41
N ASP A 16 1.11 14.77 -2.77
CA ASP A 16 0.84 13.34 -2.73
C ASP A 16 -0.15 13.03 -1.61
N LEU A 17 -1.39 12.64 -1.96
CA LEU A 17 -2.42 12.23 -1.00
C LEU A 17 -2.54 10.70 -0.89
N ASN A 18 -1.77 9.98 -1.71
CA ASN A 18 -1.67 8.52 -1.70
C ASN A 18 -0.54 8.03 -0.78
N GLY A 19 0.60 8.70 -0.80
CA GLY A 19 1.82 8.40 -0.04
C GLY A 19 2.88 7.62 -0.81
N HIS A 20 2.55 7.01 -1.95
CA HIS A 20 3.48 6.20 -2.75
C HIS A 20 4.64 7.03 -3.32
N GLY A 21 4.37 8.24 -3.82
CA GLY A 21 5.41 9.12 -4.36
C GLY A 21 6.38 9.59 -3.27
N THR A 22 5.83 9.95 -2.11
CA THR A 22 6.58 10.33 -0.90
C THR A 22 7.46 9.18 -0.41
N ALA A 23 6.94 7.95 -0.39
CA ALA A 23 7.70 6.77 -0.03
C ALA A 23 8.89 6.56 -0.99
N CYS A 24 8.66 6.55 -2.31
CA CYS A 24 9.72 6.39 -3.31
C CYS A 24 10.79 7.49 -3.19
N ALA A 25 10.39 8.75 -3.09
CA ALA A 25 11.30 9.89 -2.95
C ALA A 25 12.13 9.81 -1.66
N SER A 26 11.55 9.37 -0.55
CA SER A 26 12.27 9.18 0.72
C SER A 26 13.29 8.03 0.66
N ILE A 27 13.01 6.96 -0.09
CA ILE A 27 13.96 5.85 -0.31
C ILE A 27 15.13 6.32 -1.19
N ALA A 28 14.88 7.15 -2.21
CA ALA A 28 15.94 7.67 -3.07
C ALA A 28 16.85 8.67 -2.34
N ALA A 29 16.27 9.70 -1.71
CA ALA A 29 17.00 10.86 -1.21
C ALA A 29 16.45 11.45 0.10
N GLY A 30 15.74 10.65 0.91
CA GLY A 30 15.27 11.08 2.23
C GLY A 30 16.43 11.47 3.15
N ALA A 31 16.27 12.59 3.85
CA ALA A 31 17.27 13.07 4.80
C ALA A 31 17.49 12.09 5.96
N LEU A 32 18.65 12.17 6.62
CA LEU A 32 18.96 11.38 7.81
C LEU A 32 18.06 11.79 9.00
N ILE A 33 17.16 10.90 9.40
CA ILE A 33 16.19 11.12 10.49
C ILE A 33 16.32 10.01 11.54
N GLU A 34 16.23 10.39 12.81
CA GLU A 34 16.11 9.47 13.95
C GLU A 34 14.62 9.19 14.24
N LEU A 35 14.20 7.92 14.10
CA LEU A 35 12.81 7.51 14.33
C LEU A 35 12.55 7.27 15.82
N LYS A 36 12.45 8.36 16.60
CA LYS A 36 12.25 8.30 18.05
C LYS A 36 11.00 7.53 18.47
N TRP A 37 9.92 7.63 17.69
CA TRP A 37 8.67 6.90 17.92
C TRP A 37 8.83 5.38 17.83
N LEU A 38 9.83 4.89 17.07
CA LEU A 38 10.07 3.45 16.92
C LEU A 38 10.53 2.81 18.23
N LYS A 39 11.18 3.58 19.11
CA LYS A 39 11.57 3.13 20.46
C LYS A 39 10.36 2.69 21.28
N ASP A 40 9.26 3.42 21.20
CA ASP A 40 8.07 3.18 22.02
C ASP A 40 7.22 2.00 21.49
N ILE A 41 7.48 1.57 20.24
CA ILE A 41 6.76 0.49 19.55
C ILE A 41 7.58 -0.81 19.49
N SER A 42 8.87 -0.74 19.14
CA SER A 42 9.73 -1.93 18.95
C SER A 42 10.85 -2.07 19.99
N GLY A 43 10.96 -1.14 20.94
CA GLY A 43 12.07 -1.07 21.90
C GLY A 43 13.42 -0.63 21.31
N ILE A 44 13.51 -0.42 19.99
CA ILE A 44 14.76 -0.04 19.32
C ILE A 44 15.04 1.45 19.53
N SER A 45 15.99 1.75 20.40
CA SER A 45 16.51 3.12 20.59
C SER A 45 17.50 3.52 19.50
N ASN A 46 17.60 4.83 19.24
CA ASN A 46 18.58 5.45 18.33
C ASN A 46 18.52 4.96 16.87
N PHE A 47 17.37 4.42 16.42
CA PHE A 47 17.20 3.96 15.05
C PHE A 47 17.20 5.16 14.07
N LYS A 48 18.12 5.12 13.09
CA LYS A 48 18.27 6.16 12.08
C LYS A 48 18.03 5.60 10.69
N ILE A 49 17.29 6.34 9.87
CA ILE A 49 17.09 6.04 8.45
C ILE A 49 17.49 7.21 7.58
N GLN A 50 17.85 6.92 6.35
CA GLN A 50 18.10 7.88 5.27
C GLN A 50 17.81 7.18 3.93
N GLY A 51 17.61 7.96 2.87
CA GLY A 51 17.58 7.44 1.51
C GLY A 51 18.96 7.02 1.00
N ALA A 52 19.01 6.46 -0.20
CA ALA A 52 20.25 6.02 -0.85
C ALA A 52 21.29 7.14 -1.00
N ASN A 53 20.84 8.38 -1.29
CA ASN A 53 21.69 9.57 -1.25
C ASN A 53 20.95 10.75 -0.56
N PRO A 54 21.14 10.98 0.75
CA PRO A 54 20.47 12.06 1.49
C PRO A 54 20.92 13.48 1.11
N PHE A 55 21.92 13.62 0.22
CA PHE A 55 22.39 14.91 -0.30
C PHE A 55 21.89 15.21 -1.72
N ALA A 56 21.22 14.26 -2.38
CA ALA A 56 20.58 14.50 -3.66
C ALA A 56 19.35 15.41 -3.49
N LYS A 57 19.05 16.21 -4.53
CA LYS A 57 17.84 17.02 -4.57
C LYS A 57 16.69 16.21 -5.18
N ILE A 58 15.48 16.44 -4.69
CA ILE A 58 14.27 15.79 -5.21
C ILE A 58 13.50 16.81 -6.05
N ALA A 59 13.21 16.44 -7.30
CA ALA A 59 12.16 17.08 -8.11
C ALA A 59 11.03 16.06 -8.29
N SER A 60 9.79 16.47 -8.00
CA SER A 60 8.62 15.58 -8.04
C SER A 60 7.68 15.98 -9.17
N TYR A 61 7.31 15.00 -10.00
CA TYR A 61 6.43 15.19 -11.15
C TYR A 61 5.22 14.25 -11.00
N LYS A 62 4.08 14.78 -10.56
CA LYS A 62 2.85 14.01 -10.32
C LYS A 62 2.14 13.72 -11.65
N VAL A 63 2.18 12.46 -12.09
CA VAL A 63 1.58 11.99 -13.35
C VAL A 63 0.24 11.27 -13.17
N PHE A 64 -0.08 10.84 -11.95
CA PHE A 64 -1.30 10.10 -11.61
C PHE A 64 -1.97 10.71 -10.38
N GLY A 65 -3.31 10.68 -10.36
CA GLY A 65 -4.13 11.25 -9.29
C GLY A 65 -4.38 10.27 -8.15
N ASP A 66 -4.62 10.77 -6.93
CA ASP A 66 -4.63 9.93 -5.73
C ASP A 66 -5.85 9.00 -5.62
N LYS A 67 -6.94 9.29 -6.36
CA LYS A 67 -8.11 8.45 -6.52
C LYS A 67 -8.68 8.55 -7.92
N VAL A 68 -9.12 7.41 -8.45
CA VAL A 68 -9.81 7.31 -9.75
C VAL A 68 -11.13 8.08 -9.69
N THR A 69 -11.11 9.31 -10.19
CA THR A 69 -12.32 10.02 -10.63
C THR A 69 -12.18 10.41 -12.09
N VAL A 70 -13.22 10.09 -12.87
CA VAL A 70 -13.40 10.37 -14.30
C VAL A 70 -12.19 10.11 -15.22
N ASP A 71 -12.20 8.90 -15.80
CA ASP A 71 -11.94 8.71 -17.22
C ASP A 71 -10.63 9.29 -17.80
N LYS A 72 -9.55 9.25 -17.02
CA LYS A 72 -8.20 9.35 -17.55
C LYS A 72 -7.89 8.04 -18.27
N SER A 73 -8.10 8.03 -19.60
CA SER A 73 -7.76 6.89 -20.44
C SER A 73 -6.27 6.53 -20.30
N VAL A 74 -5.93 5.27 -20.61
CA VAL A 74 -4.54 4.77 -20.65
C VAL A 74 -3.63 5.74 -21.42
N GLU A 75 -4.14 6.32 -22.51
CA GLU A 75 -3.44 7.29 -23.35
C GLU A 75 -3.14 8.62 -22.65
N VAL A 76 -4.04 9.13 -21.82
CA VAL A 76 -3.79 10.35 -21.01
C VAL A 76 -2.63 10.11 -20.03
N LEU A 77 -2.55 8.93 -19.41
CA LEU A 77 -1.47 8.58 -18.50
C LEU A 77 -0.14 8.39 -19.24
N LYS A 78 -0.14 7.72 -20.41
CA LYS A 78 1.05 7.60 -21.29
C LYS A 78 1.64 8.97 -21.64
N ASN A 79 0.80 9.90 -22.10
CA ASN A 79 1.24 11.24 -22.47
C ASN A 79 1.69 12.07 -21.25
N SER A 80 0.96 12.00 -20.13
CA SER A 80 1.35 12.69 -18.88
C SER A 80 2.72 12.23 -18.36
N LEU A 81 3.04 10.95 -18.48
CA LEU A 81 4.34 10.41 -18.11
C LEU A 81 5.45 10.87 -19.06
N LEU A 82 5.24 10.81 -20.38
CA LEU A 82 6.20 11.32 -21.35
C LEU A 82 6.48 12.81 -21.19
N ASP A 83 5.47 13.63 -20.91
CA ASP A 83 5.65 15.07 -20.71
C ASP A 83 6.32 15.40 -19.37
N ALA A 84 6.08 14.61 -18.33
CA ALA A 84 6.82 14.70 -17.07
C ALA A 84 8.31 14.34 -17.23
N MET A 85 8.64 13.29 -17.99
CA MET A 85 10.03 12.92 -18.29
C MET A 85 10.75 14.05 -19.04
N LYS A 86 10.18 14.53 -20.16
CA LYS A 86 10.71 15.69 -20.92
C LYS A 86 10.92 16.92 -20.02
N LYS A 87 9.97 17.18 -19.12
CA LYS A 87 10.04 18.32 -18.20
C LYS A 87 11.20 18.15 -17.21
N ALA A 88 11.43 16.94 -16.71
CA ALA A 88 12.58 16.64 -15.86
C ALA A 88 13.93 16.82 -16.61
N THR A 89 14.04 16.44 -17.89
CA THR A 89 15.22 16.72 -18.74
C THR A 89 15.47 18.22 -18.88
N LEU A 90 14.41 18.99 -19.11
CA LEU A 90 14.48 20.46 -19.25
C LEU A 90 14.90 21.13 -17.94
N ASP A 91 14.46 20.59 -16.81
CA ASP A 91 14.83 21.01 -15.46
C ASP A 91 16.20 20.47 -15.00
N LYS A 92 16.91 19.75 -15.88
CA LYS A 92 18.29 19.24 -15.70
C LYS A 92 18.45 18.32 -14.48
N VAL A 93 17.56 17.35 -14.33
CA VAL A 93 17.76 16.22 -13.42
C VAL A 93 18.85 15.27 -13.95
N ASP A 94 19.61 14.64 -13.06
CA ASP A 94 20.63 13.63 -13.43
C ASP A 94 20.03 12.23 -13.62
N VAL A 95 18.97 11.91 -12.87
CA VAL A 95 18.31 10.59 -12.83
C VAL A 95 16.81 10.76 -12.71
N ILE A 96 16.05 9.97 -13.46
CA ILE A 96 14.59 9.86 -13.37
C ILE A 96 14.23 8.47 -12.82
N MET A 97 13.49 8.44 -11.72
CA MET A 97 12.94 7.21 -11.14
C MET A 97 11.44 7.14 -11.40
N VAL A 98 10.98 6.11 -12.10
CA VAL A 98 9.56 5.87 -12.37
C VAL A 98 9.13 4.60 -11.64
N SER A 99 8.39 4.75 -10.52
CA SER A 99 7.78 3.60 -9.84
C SER A 99 6.29 3.51 -10.21
N LEU A 100 6.03 3.41 -11.51
CA LEU A 100 4.70 3.33 -12.10
C LEU A 100 4.83 2.62 -13.45
N ASN A 101 3.94 1.67 -13.71
CA ASN A 101 3.79 1.04 -15.01
C ASN A 101 2.34 1.20 -15.49
N ILE A 102 2.16 1.08 -16.80
CA ILE A 102 0.85 1.16 -17.45
C ILE A 102 0.59 -0.21 -18.03
N ASP A 103 -0.21 -1.02 -17.31
CA ASP A 103 -0.38 -2.45 -17.59
C ASP A 103 -1.25 -2.72 -18.83
N ASP A 104 -0.73 -2.37 -20.00
CA ASP A 104 -1.23 -2.78 -21.31
C ASP A 104 -0.35 -3.91 -21.87
N LEU A 105 -0.44 -5.07 -21.23
CA LEU A 105 0.22 -6.31 -21.66
C LEU A 105 -0.26 -6.81 -23.04
N SER A 106 -1.27 -6.18 -23.66
CA SER A 106 -1.80 -6.59 -24.97
C SER A 106 -0.88 -6.27 -26.15
N ASN A 107 0.09 -5.34 -25.97
CA ASN A 107 0.96 -4.84 -27.04
C ASN A 107 2.46 -4.84 -26.69
N ILE A 108 2.95 -5.97 -26.17
CA ILE A 108 4.39 -6.26 -25.95
C ILE A 108 5.24 -6.18 -27.25
N SER A 109 4.63 -6.09 -28.43
CA SER A 109 5.28 -6.17 -29.74
C SER A 109 6.21 -5.01 -30.12
N SER A 110 6.24 -3.91 -29.37
CA SER A 110 7.16 -2.79 -29.61
C SER A 110 7.53 -2.05 -28.32
N TYR A 111 8.83 -1.96 -28.03
CA TYR A 111 9.35 -1.17 -26.90
C TYR A 111 8.86 0.29 -26.93
N LEU A 112 8.60 0.87 -28.11
CA LEU A 112 8.19 2.27 -28.25
C LEU A 112 6.70 2.53 -27.93
N CYS A 113 5.90 1.47 -27.70
CA CYS A 113 4.50 1.61 -27.26
C CYS A 113 4.35 1.82 -25.74
N ASP A 114 5.44 1.60 -25.01
CA ASP A 114 5.57 1.88 -23.58
C ASP A 114 6.21 3.26 -23.36
N PRO A 115 5.62 4.16 -22.54
CA PRO A 115 6.13 5.51 -22.32
C PRO A 115 7.45 5.54 -21.54
N VAL A 116 7.75 4.56 -20.66
CA VAL A 116 9.02 4.54 -19.91
C VAL A 116 10.17 4.21 -20.84
N ASN A 117 9.99 3.25 -21.72
CA ASN A 117 10.92 2.89 -22.78
C ASN A 117 11.09 4.02 -23.80
N MET A 118 10.01 4.60 -24.32
CA MET A 118 10.09 5.74 -25.25
C MET A 118 10.77 6.95 -24.60
N GLY A 119 10.37 7.30 -23.37
CA GLY A 119 10.98 8.37 -22.60
C GLY A 119 12.46 8.10 -22.39
N GLY A 120 12.83 6.94 -21.83
CA GLY A 120 14.23 6.55 -21.58
C GLY A 120 15.13 6.62 -22.82
N TYR A 121 14.60 6.36 -24.02
CA TYR A 121 15.36 6.50 -25.27
C TYR A 121 15.69 7.96 -25.61
N LEU A 122 14.82 8.90 -25.23
CA LEU A 122 15.03 10.34 -25.37
C LEU A 122 15.94 10.86 -24.26
N GLU A 123 15.66 10.51 -23.01
CA GLU A 123 16.45 10.89 -21.82
C GLU A 123 17.92 10.47 -21.93
N MET A 124 18.18 9.24 -22.42
CA MET A 124 19.55 8.72 -22.62
C MET A 124 20.38 9.62 -23.57
N LYS A 125 19.76 10.25 -24.57
CA LYS A 125 20.46 11.16 -25.51
C LYS A 125 20.88 12.47 -24.85
N GLU A 126 20.14 12.89 -23.82
CA GLU A 126 20.44 14.06 -23.00
C GLU A 126 21.32 13.72 -21.79
N ASN A 127 21.82 12.47 -21.70
CA ASN A 127 22.62 11.90 -20.62
C ASN A 127 21.89 11.74 -19.27
N VAL A 128 20.56 11.63 -19.29
CA VAL A 128 19.73 11.37 -18.12
C VAL A 128 19.44 9.87 -18.00
N VAL A 129 19.72 9.28 -16.83
CA VAL A 129 19.48 7.85 -16.58
C VAL A 129 18.05 7.64 -16.10
N VAL A 130 17.33 6.67 -16.69
CA VAL A 130 15.98 6.28 -16.27
C VAL A 130 16.01 4.92 -15.59
N CYS A 131 15.39 4.80 -14.42
CA CYS A 131 15.13 3.53 -13.76
C CYS A 131 13.63 3.31 -13.47
N THR A 132 13.18 2.06 -13.52
CA THR A 132 11.79 1.66 -13.25
C THR A 132 11.69 0.35 -12.48
N SER A 133 10.52 0.06 -11.91
CA SER A 133 10.24 -1.19 -11.21
C SER A 133 9.76 -2.30 -12.16
N SER A 134 10.18 -3.53 -11.91
CA SER A 134 9.74 -4.74 -12.62
C SER A 134 8.28 -5.17 -12.35
N CYS A 135 7.49 -4.28 -11.74
CA CYS A 135 6.11 -4.55 -11.30
C CYS A 135 5.97 -5.70 -10.28
N ASN A 136 4.72 -6.01 -9.90
CA ASN A 136 4.40 -7.01 -8.87
C ASN A 136 3.60 -8.21 -9.42
N HIS A 137 3.75 -8.51 -10.72
CA HIS A 137 2.98 -9.54 -11.44
C HIS A 137 3.55 -10.95 -11.37
N GLY A 138 4.60 -11.19 -10.57
CA GLY A 138 5.18 -12.52 -10.35
C GLY A 138 4.21 -13.51 -9.67
N HIS A 139 4.54 -14.79 -9.56
CA HIS A 139 5.88 -15.40 -9.70
C HIS A 139 6.17 -16.08 -11.03
N ASP A 140 5.23 -16.07 -11.97
CA ASP A 140 5.35 -16.85 -13.21
C ASP A 140 6.36 -16.25 -14.19
N TYR A 141 6.77 -17.04 -15.19
CA TYR A 141 7.66 -16.57 -16.25
C TYR A 141 6.95 -15.54 -17.13
N TYR A 142 7.73 -14.59 -17.68
CA TYR A 142 7.26 -13.56 -18.62
C TYR A 142 6.24 -12.55 -18.04
N THR A 143 6.31 -12.26 -16.74
CA THR A 143 5.43 -11.31 -16.04
C THR A 143 6.00 -9.90 -15.87
N LEU A 144 7.20 -9.61 -16.40
CA LEU A 144 7.80 -8.27 -16.36
C LEU A 144 6.97 -7.30 -17.23
N SER A 145 6.52 -6.18 -16.66
CA SER A 145 5.60 -5.22 -17.33
C SER A 145 6.08 -3.77 -17.36
N GLY A 146 7.35 -3.49 -17.06
CA GLY A 146 7.96 -2.16 -17.15
C GLY A 146 9.32 -2.21 -17.83
N GLY A 147 9.73 -1.12 -18.51
CA GLY A 147 11.16 -0.82 -18.74
C GLY A 147 12.03 -1.81 -19.52
N LEU A 148 11.47 -2.78 -20.25
CA LEU A 148 12.21 -3.86 -20.92
C LEU A 148 13.27 -3.42 -21.96
N ALA A 149 13.40 -2.13 -22.27
CA ALA A 149 14.35 -1.64 -23.25
C ALA A 149 15.78 -1.51 -22.67
N PRO A 150 16.86 -1.81 -23.44
CA PRO A 150 18.24 -1.85 -22.93
C PRO A 150 18.82 -0.53 -22.37
N TRP A 151 18.11 0.58 -22.52
CA TRP A 151 18.49 1.92 -22.04
C TRP A 151 17.74 2.35 -20.77
N VAL A 152 16.86 1.49 -20.23
CA VAL A 152 16.19 1.69 -18.94
C VAL A 152 16.76 0.70 -17.93
N ILE A 153 17.02 1.16 -16.70
CA ILE A 153 17.41 0.28 -15.60
C ILE A 153 16.15 -0.29 -14.95
N GLU A 154 15.78 -1.52 -15.29
CA GLU A 154 14.67 -2.22 -14.66
C GLU A 154 15.11 -2.87 -13.32
N VAL A 155 14.30 -2.70 -12.27
CA VAL A 155 14.65 -3.08 -10.90
C VAL A 155 13.65 -4.08 -10.32
N GLY A 156 14.12 -5.30 -10.10
CA GLY A 156 13.41 -6.33 -9.35
C GLY A 156 13.49 -6.12 -7.83
N SER A 157 12.46 -6.56 -7.11
CA SER A 157 12.40 -6.48 -5.65
C SER A 157 12.96 -7.74 -4.97
N CYS A 158 13.65 -7.58 -3.84
CA CYS A 158 14.11 -8.69 -3.01
C CYS A 158 14.00 -8.35 -1.52
N ASN A 159 13.94 -9.38 -0.67
CA ASN A 159 13.85 -9.20 0.78
C ASN A 159 15.22 -8.81 1.36
N SER A 160 15.28 -7.72 2.13
CA SER A 160 16.49 -7.23 2.82
C SER A 160 16.98 -8.10 3.99
N GLY A 161 16.41 -9.29 4.17
CA GLY A 161 16.71 -10.21 5.28
C GLY A 161 16.07 -9.85 6.62
N GLY A 162 15.85 -8.54 6.88
CA GLY A 162 15.10 -8.07 8.05
C GLY A 162 13.63 -8.52 8.00
N ARG A 163 13.09 -8.92 9.16
CA ARG A 163 11.67 -9.31 9.31
C ARG A 163 11.10 -8.73 10.59
N PHE A 164 9.94 -8.09 10.50
CA PHE A 164 9.12 -7.79 11.67
C PHE A 164 8.45 -9.07 12.15
N ILE A 165 8.83 -9.50 13.35
CA ILE A 165 8.27 -10.68 14.03
C ILE A 165 7.22 -10.18 15.01
N THR A 166 5.98 -10.62 14.85
CA THR A 166 4.91 -10.42 15.83
C THR A 166 4.75 -11.71 16.63
N GLN A 167 4.69 -11.62 17.95
CA GLN A 167 4.55 -12.77 18.83
C GLN A 167 3.12 -12.86 19.37
N VAL A 168 2.45 -13.96 19.04
CA VAL A 168 1.14 -14.31 19.61
C VAL A 168 1.34 -15.32 20.73
N GLU A 169 0.88 -14.99 21.92
CA GLU A 169 0.86 -15.87 23.08
C GLU A 169 -0.58 -16.37 23.28
N LEU A 170 -0.80 -17.68 23.29
CA LEU A 170 -2.12 -18.30 23.40
C LEU A 170 -2.45 -18.69 24.86
N GLY A 171 -3.74 -18.96 25.11
CA GLY A 171 -4.21 -19.50 26.38
C GLY A 171 -3.50 -20.83 26.69
N GLY A 172 -2.84 -20.90 27.85
CA GLY A 172 -1.95 -22.00 28.21
C GLY A 172 -0.45 -21.69 28.03
N GLY A 173 -0.08 -20.49 27.56
CA GLY A 173 1.32 -20.02 27.51
C GLY A 173 2.09 -20.41 26.23
N THR A 174 1.44 -21.06 25.27
CA THR A 174 2.03 -21.40 23.96
C THR A 174 2.36 -20.12 23.19
N GLN A 175 3.60 -19.98 22.74
CA GLN A 175 4.06 -18.81 21.97
C GLN A 175 4.25 -19.16 20.49
N ILE A 176 3.67 -18.35 19.60
CA ILE A 176 3.74 -18.48 18.15
C ILE A 176 4.37 -17.21 17.58
N LYS A 177 5.35 -17.36 16.68
CA LYS A 177 5.97 -16.24 15.98
C LYS A 177 5.37 -16.13 14.59
N GLY A 178 4.62 -15.05 14.35
CA GLY A 178 4.11 -14.64 13.04
C GLY A 178 5.03 -13.62 12.38
N PHE A 179 4.75 -13.34 11.11
CA PHE A 179 5.33 -12.20 10.39
C PHE A 179 4.25 -11.14 10.23
N GLY A 180 4.53 -9.90 10.64
CA GLY A 180 3.55 -8.84 10.62
C GLY A 180 4.16 -7.48 10.97
N SER A 181 3.64 -6.43 10.35
CA SER A 181 3.97 -5.04 10.69
C SER A 181 2.92 -4.50 11.65
N PHE A 182 2.81 -5.09 12.84
CA PHE A 182 1.96 -4.55 13.89
C PHE A 182 2.69 -3.39 14.55
N MET A 183 2.12 -2.18 14.44
CA MET A 183 2.68 -0.95 15.04
C MET A 183 1.72 -0.27 16.03
N ASP A 184 0.61 -0.93 16.36
CA ASP A 184 -0.20 -0.58 17.51
C ASP A 184 0.40 -1.20 18.79
N LYS A 185 -0.10 -0.73 19.95
CA LYS A 185 0.29 -1.27 21.25
C LYS A 185 -0.09 -2.75 21.40
N ASP A 186 0.64 -3.47 22.25
CA ASP A 186 0.28 -4.80 22.74
C ASP A 186 -1.23 -4.91 23.00
N VAL A 187 -1.87 -5.87 22.33
CA VAL A 187 -3.28 -6.19 22.59
C VAL A 187 -3.32 -7.11 23.80
N ASP A 188 -3.89 -6.62 24.90
CA ASP A 188 -4.07 -7.38 26.13
C ASP A 188 -4.91 -8.65 25.90
N TYR A 189 -4.86 -9.62 26.82
CA TYR A 189 -5.44 -10.96 26.61
C TYR A 189 -6.90 -10.93 26.16
N CYS A 190 -7.13 -11.20 24.87
CA CYS A 190 -8.45 -11.27 24.24
C CYS A 190 -8.90 -12.72 24.07
N GLU A 191 -10.21 -12.94 24.06
CA GLU A 191 -10.86 -14.25 23.90
C GLU A 191 -10.83 -14.70 22.44
N LEU A 192 -10.85 -16.01 22.16
CA LEU A 192 -10.91 -16.56 20.81
C LEU A 192 -12.15 -17.49 20.51
N ILE A 193 -13.06 -17.18 19.52
CA ILE A 193 -14.12 -18.00 18.78
C ILE A 193 -13.83 -18.24 17.26
N HIS A 194 -13.65 -19.47 16.75
CA HIS A 194 -13.17 -19.74 15.37
C HIS A 194 -14.16 -19.21 14.30
N TRP A 195 -13.73 -18.83 13.08
CA TRP A 195 -14.68 -18.26 12.09
C TRP A 195 -15.83 -19.21 11.76
N SER A 196 -15.58 -20.52 11.67
CA SER A 196 -16.64 -21.53 11.53
C SER A 196 -17.65 -21.50 12.69
N ASP A 197 -17.19 -21.14 13.89
CA ASP A 197 -17.95 -21.22 15.13
C ASP A 197 -18.70 -19.91 15.38
N ALA A 198 -18.14 -18.78 14.94
CA ALA A 198 -18.86 -17.53 14.76
C ALA A 198 -20.04 -17.69 13.76
N VAL A 199 -19.83 -18.39 12.63
CA VAL A 199 -20.90 -18.70 11.66
C VAL A 199 -21.96 -19.62 12.27
N LYS A 200 -21.57 -20.65 13.04
CA LYS A 200 -22.53 -21.50 13.79
C LYS A 200 -23.35 -20.68 14.79
N ALA A 201 -22.72 -19.77 15.53
CA ALA A 201 -23.36 -18.93 16.55
C ALA A 201 -24.34 -17.88 15.97
N VAL A 202 -24.08 -17.39 14.75
CA VAL A 202 -25.01 -16.47 14.04
C VAL A 202 -26.23 -17.23 13.48
N GLY A 203 -26.09 -18.53 13.23
CA GLY A 203 -27.16 -19.41 12.75
C GLY A 203 -27.38 -19.30 11.24
N THR A 204 -27.46 -20.45 10.58
CA THR A 204 -27.76 -20.55 9.14
C THR A 204 -29.21 -20.23 8.83
N SER A 205 -29.57 -18.94 8.80
CA SER A 205 -30.78 -18.51 8.11
C SER A 205 -30.56 -18.64 6.59
N LYS A 206 -30.91 -19.81 6.03
CA LYS A 206 -31.23 -19.92 4.59
C LYS A 206 -32.39 -18.94 4.32
N GLY A 207 -32.08 -17.78 3.78
CA GLY A 207 -33.03 -16.71 3.50
C GLY A 207 -32.66 -16.04 2.19
N LYS A 208 -33.59 -16.07 1.23
CA LYS A 208 -33.49 -15.35 -0.05
C LYS A 208 -33.30 -13.84 0.19
N GLU A 209 -32.81 -13.14 -0.83
CA GLU A 209 -33.12 -11.72 -0.98
C GLU A 209 -34.64 -11.52 -0.83
N VAL A 210 -35.02 -10.74 0.18
CA VAL A 210 -36.34 -10.11 0.27
C VAL A 210 -36.11 -8.72 0.83
N GLU A 211 -36.10 -7.73 -0.06
CA GLU A 211 -36.40 -6.37 0.35
C GLU A 211 -37.81 -6.34 0.94
N SER A 212 -37.98 -5.85 2.17
CA SER A 212 -39.08 -4.96 2.51
C SER A 212 -38.99 -4.43 3.93
N LYS A 213 -39.35 -3.15 4.07
CA LYS A 213 -39.49 -2.44 5.34
C LYS A 213 -40.64 -3.06 6.15
N ALA A 214 -40.37 -3.51 7.39
CA ALA A 214 -41.22 -3.33 8.59
C ALA A 214 -41.01 -4.44 9.65
N LYS A 215 -39.96 -4.31 10.50
CA LYS A 215 -39.96 -4.78 11.92
C LYS A 215 -38.73 -4.34 12.75
N THR A 216 -38.03 -3.29 12.34
CA THR A 216 -36.79 -2.80 12.96
C THR A 216 -36.93 -2.45 14.46
N SER A 217 -38.11 -2.02 14.90
CA SER A 217 -38.35 -1.41 16.23
C SER A 217 -38.27 -2.37 17.43
N GLN A 218 -38.58 -3.67 17.27
CA GLN A 218 -38.59 -4.63 18.39
C GLN A 218 -37.35 -5.54 18.46
N LEU A 219 -36.72 -5.87 17.32
CA LEU A 219 -35.49 -6.67 17.30
C LEU A 219 -34.25 -5.87 17.74
N GLN A 220 -34.24 -4.54 17.56
CA GLN A 220 -33.20 -3.66 18.10
C GLN A 220 -33.19 -3.55 19.64
N LYS A 221 -34.26 -3.98 20.34
CA LYS A 221 -34.32 -3.97 21.81
C LYS A 221 -33.87 -5.27 22.48
N LYS A 222 -33.54 -6.33 21.73
CA LYS A 222 -33.10 -7.63 22.27
C LYS A 222 -31.80 -8.19 21.68
N ARG A 223 -31.15 -7.48 20.76
CA ARG A 223 -29.72 -7.64 20.46
C ARG A 223 -29.00 -6.42 21.01
N MET A 224 -27.87 -6.64 21.69
CA MET A 224 -27.07 -5.62 22.36
C MET A 224 -27.70 -4.98 23.61
N GLU A 225 -27.90 -5.79 24.65
CA GLU A 225 -27.22 -5.42 25.90
C GLU A 225 -25.71 -5.53 25.63
N ILE A 226 -25.12 -4.46 25.06
CA ILE A 226 -23.69 -4.25 25.16
C ILE A 226 -23.44 -4.03 26.65
N ARG A 227 -22.92 -5.07 27.29
CA ARG A 227 -22.29 -4.95 28.58
C ARG A 227 -21.14 -3.93 28.40
N LYS A 228 -21.24 -2.78 29.09
CA LYS A 228 -20.40 -1.58 28.85
C LYS A 228 -18.92 -1.75 29.22
N ASP A 229 -18.56 -2.94 29.68
CA ASP A 229 -17.30 -3.35 30.28
C ASP A 229 -16.28 -3.96 29.29
N VAL A 230 -16.65 -4.19 28.02
CA VAL A 230 -15.75 -4.86 27.06
C VAL A 230 -15.40 -3.96 25.87
N LYS A 231 -14.30 -3.22 26.00
CA LYS A 231 -13.52 -2.77 24.84
C LYS A 231 -12.73 -3.95 24.28
N GLU A 232 -12.54 -3.96 22.95
CA GLU A 232 -11.53 -4.77 22.24
C GLU A 232 -11.62 -6.30 22.42
N LYS A 233 -12.37 -6.99 21.54
CA LYS A 233 -12.25 -8.44 21.31
C LYS A 233 -12.41 -8.80 19.84
N ILE A 234 -11.48 -9.61 19.33
CA ILE A 234 -11.56 -10.39 18.08
C ILE A 234 -11.30 -11.84 18.48
N ILE A 235 -12.00 -12.79 17.86
CA ILE A 235 -12.29 -14.08 18.47
C ILE A 235 -11.90 -15.23 17.46
N TYR A 236 -11.12 -16.31 17.83
CA TYR A 236 -10.75 -17.55 17.07
C TYR A 236 -10.60 -19.04 17.73
N GLY A 237 -11.50 -19.63 18.58
CA GLY A 237 -11.53 -21.05 19.10
C GLY A 237 -12.92 -21.69 19.54
N ASP A 238 -12.97 -22.78 20.37
CA ASP A 238 -14.17 -23.43 21.04
C ASP A 238 -13.90 -23.75 22.55
N GLY A 239 -13.24 -22.82 23.23
CA GLY A 239 -12.91 -22.80 24.66
C GLY A 239 -12.30 -21.44 25.00
N GLU A 240 -12.20 -21.04 26.28
CA GLU A 240 -11.59 -19.75 26.67
C GLU A 240 -10.07 -19.71 26.40
N ILE A 241 -9.67 -19.64 25.13
CA ILE A 241 -8.29 -19.37 24.72
C ILE A 241 -8.10 -17.86 24.82
N LYS A 242 -7.53 -17.40 25.94
CA LYS A 242 -7.11 -16.02 26.17
C LYS A 242 -5.74 -15.81 25.54
N GLY A 243 -5.63 -15.00 24.49
CA GLY A 243 -4.37 -14.74 23.79
C GLY A 243 -3.94 -13.28 23.80
N ARG A 244 -2.64 -13.02 23.90
CA ARG A 244 -2.01 -11.68 23.84
C ARG A 244 -1.16 -11.55 22.58
N ILE A 245 -1.17 -10.38 21.95
CA ILE A 245 -0.28 -10.04 20.84
C ILE A 245 0.80 -9.07 21.35
N LYS A 246 2.06 -9.39 21.06
CA LYS A 246 3.30 -8.64 21.36
C LYS A 246 4.11 -8.46 20.07
#